data_AF-A0AA85F2J2-F1
#
_entry.id   AF-A0AA85F2J2-F1
#
_cell.length_a   1.000
_cell.length_b   1.000
_cell.length_c   1.000
_cell.angle_alpha   90.00
_cell.angle_beta   90.00
_cell.angle_gamma   90.00
#
_symmetry.space_group_name_H-M   'P 1'
#
loop_
_entity.id
_entity.type
_entity.pdbx_description
1 polymer ?
#
loop_
_entity_poly.entity_id
_entity_poly.type
_entity_poly.pdbx_seq_one_letter_code
_entity_poly.pdbx_strand_id
1 'polypeptide(L)'
;MSDTLQLAVMRICSKVLVSDLETCHRSKCKPKQSVLSLCDENGDAIIFITESSSNTCRKFKISANIERLFTNHVKEGNLTIRLKIPPKFIMIHQAELSDLMKLVKILNLIKSGNKIPIGILSNRPATNEIRKVGHRRLVITRREDYPFSQGFSISLHEVVAAGLRLRQFDTRLLKLYGLRFLDLSDNLLEKIPQEVQNLNMAHLCLCKNHITRWPSISESSPLTKTLELIDLSSNNLTWLPDDFWVLKNLRNVNLSIGLFYLKLYLCVSLT
;
A
#
# COMPACT_ATOMS: atom_id res chain seq x y z
N MET A 1 -7.43 -3.41 31.63
CA MET A 1 -8.27 -2.28 31.19
C MET A 1 -7.40 -1.39 30.33
N SER A 2 -7.38 -1.61 29.02
CA SER A 2 -6.57 -0.80 28.08
C SER A 2 -7.53 0.04 27.25
N ASP A 3 -7.50 1.34 27.46
CA ASP A 3 -8.33 2.32 26.77
C ASP A 3 -8.11 2.23 25.26
N THR A 4 -9.09 1.65 24.58
CA THR A 4 -9.18 1.52 23.14
C THR A 4 -9.41 2.91 22.54
N LEU A 5 -8.36 3.54 22.01
CA LEU A 5 -8.49 4.74 21.19
C LEU A 5 -9.37 4.42 19.97
N GLN A 6 -10.64 4.82 20.02
CA GLN A 6 -11.56 4.82 18.89
C GLN A 6 -11.02 5.79 17.83
N LEU A 7 -10.24 5.31 16.86
CA LEU A 7 -9.93 6.11 15.68
C LEU A 7 -11.13 6.10 14.74
N ALA A 8 -11.92 7.15 14.83
CA ALA A 8 -12.89 7.43 13.80
C ALA A 8 -12.17 8.20 12.66
N VAL A 9 -12.33 7.74 11.41
CA VAL A 9 -11.55 8.21 10.27
C VAL A 9 -12.46 8.69 9.15
N MET A 10 -12.31 9.95 8.75
CA MET A 10 -12.96 10.48 7.54
C MET A 10 -11.99 10.37 6.37
N ARG A 11 -12.41 9.74 5.27
CA ARG A 11 -11.62 9.60 4.03
C ARG A 11 -12.22 10.42 2.90
N ILE A 12 -11.39 11.17 2.17
CA ILE A 12 -11.78 11.98 1.00
C ILE A 12 -10.80 11.71 -0.14
N CYS A 13 -11.31 11.29 -1.29
CA CYS A 13 -10.52 11.13 -2.52
C CYS A 13 -10.53 12.45 -3.31
N SER A 14 -9.35 13.01 -3.57
CA SER A 14 -9.25 14.30 -4.25
C SER A 14 -7.86 14.49 -4.87
N LYS A 15 -7.66 15.54 -5.68
CA LYS A 15 -6.32 15.94 -6.10
C LYS A 15 -5.76 16.89 -5.07
N VAL A 16 -4.69 16.48 -4.40
CA VAL A 16 -4.09 17.27 -3.31
C VAL A 16 -2.71 17.75 -3.74
N LEU A 17 -2.44 19.03 -3.47
CA LEU A 17 -1.14 19.64 -3.62
C LEU A 17 -0.67 20.15 -2.25
N VAL A 18 0.56 19.83 -1.89
CA VAL A 18 1.19 20.36 -0.69
C VAL A 18 2.41 21.18 -1.11
N SER A 19 2.41 22.47 -0.80
CA SER A 19 3.51 23.39 -1.10
C SER A 19 3.99 24.10 0.16
N ASP A 20 5.29 24.40 0.20
CA ASP A 20 5.87 25.20 1.28
C ASP A 20 5.57 26.68 1.04
N LEU A 21 5.49 27.46 2.14
CA LEU A 21 5.10 28.87 2.11
C LEU A 21 5.93 29.71 1.13
N GLU A 22 7.23 29.41 1.02
CA GLU A 22 8.20 30.09 0.16
C GLU A 22 8.08 29.75 -1.33
N THR A 23 7.56 28.56 -1.65
CA THR A 23 7.46 28.04 -3.04
C THR A 23 6.15 28.39 -3.72
N CYS A 24 5.24 29.08 -3.03
CA CYS A 24 3.86 29.33 -3.48
C CYS A 24 3.76 30.17 -4.78
N HIS A 25 4.88 30.76 -5.26
CA HIS A 25 4.92 31.60 -6.46
C HIS A 25 5.75 31.08 -7.64
N ARG A 26 6.31 29.86 -7.60
CA ARG A 26 7.07 29.33 -8.76
C ARG A 26 6.76 27.87 -9.07
N SER A 27 5.77 27.69 -9.96
CA SER A 27 5.83 26.79 -11.12
C SER A 27 6.71 25.54 -10.99
N LYS A 28 6.29 24.52 -10.21
CA LYS A 28 6.86 23.16 -10.35
C LYS A 28 6.06 21.99 -9.77
N CYS A 29 4.90 22.21 -9.17
CA CYS A 29 4.22 21.16 -8.41
C CYS A 29 2.75 21.02 -8.86
N LYS A 30 2.45 19.96 -9.61
CA LYS A 30 1.09 19.64 -10.07
C LYS A 30 0.33 18.88 -8.98
N PRO A 31 -0.97 19.17 -8.77
CA PRO A 31 -1.78 18.44 -7.80
C PRO A 31 -1.86 16.96 -8.17
N LYS A 32 -1.76 16.08 -7.18
CA LYS A 32 -1.69 14.63 -7.40
C LYS A 32 -2.88 13.92 -6.78
N GLN A 33 -3.36 12.86 -7.43
CA GLN A 33 -4.46 12.06 -6.91
C GLN A 33 -4.05 11.50 -5.54
N SER A 34 -4.82 11.84 -4.50
CA SER A 34 -4.49 11.51 -3.12
C SER A 34 -5.75 11.21 -2.30
N VAL A 35 -5.57 10.39 -1.28
CA VAL A 35 -6.60 10.13 -0.26
C VAL A 35 -6.24 10.92 1.00
N LEU A 36 -7.14 11.80 1.41
CA LEU A 36 -7.05 12.56 2.65
C LEU A 36 -7.78 11.80 3.75
N SER A 37 -7.11 11.51 4.87
CA SER A 37 -7.69 10.88 6.05
C SER A 37 -7.51 11.77 7.28
N LEU A 38 -8.56 11.96 8.08
CA LEU A 38 -8.50 12.70 9.34
C LEU A 38 -8.64 11.74 10.52
N CYS A 39 -7.71 11.81 11.46
CA CYS A 39 -7.65 10.95 12.64
C CYS A 39 -7.45 11.77 13.92
N ASP A 40 -7.91 11.22 15.05
CA ASP A 40 -7.55 11.69 16.39
C ASP A 40 -6.43 10.78 16.94
N GLU A 41 -5.26 11.33 17.21
CA GLU A 41 -4.15 10.65 17.89
C GLU A 41 -3.91 11.32 19.24
N ASN A 42 -4.32 10.67 20.34
CA ASN A 42 -4.13 11.15 21.72
C ASN A 42 -4.71 12.56 22.00
N GLY A 43 -5.81 12.93 21.35
CA GLY A 43 -6.44 14.25 21.48
C GLY A 43 -5.92 15.30 20.49
N ASP A 44 -4.95 14.93 19.65
CA ASP A 44 -4.47 15.74 18.55
C ASP A 44 -5.08 15.30 17.22
N ALA A 45 -5.68 16.25 16.51
CA ALA A 45 -6.21 16.05 15.18
C ALA A 45 -5.07 16.04 14.16
N ILE A 46 -5.00 14.98 13.35
CA ILE A 46 -3.97 14.76 12.32
C ILE A 46 -4.62 14.49 10.97
N ILE A 47 -4.11 15.17 9.94
CA ILE A 47 -4.42 14.88 8.54
C ILE A 47 -3.33 14.00 7.95
N PHE A 48 -3.73 12.90 7.33
CA PHE A 48 -2.90 12.06 6.49
C PHE A 48 -3.24 12.30 5.02
N ILE A 49 -2.23 12.48 4.18
CA ILE A 49 -2.36 12.64 2.73
C ILE A 49 -1.57 11.50 2.09
N THR A 50 -2.27 10.58 1.45
CA THR A 50 -1.67 9.41 0.79
C THR A 50 -1.76 9.60 -0.72
N GLU A 51 -0.63 9.79 -1.39
CA GLU A 51 -0.56 9.93 -2.84
C GLU A 51 -0.77 8.57 -3.53
N SER A 52 -1.75 8.47 -4.44
CA SER A 52 -2.10 7.21 -5.12
C SER A 52 -0.99 6.68 -6.03
N SER A 53 -0.14 7.55 -6.58
CA SER A 53 0.93 7.19 -7.52
C SER A 53 2.25 6.79 -6.86
N SER A 54 2.53 7.26 -5.63
CA SER A 54 3.83 7.06 -4.99
C SER A 54 3.75 6.32 -3.65
N ASN A 55 2.54 6.00 -3.16
CA ASN A 55 2.29 5.47 -1.81
C ASN A 55 2.98 6.30 -0.70
N THR A 56 3.32 7.57 -0.99
CA THR A 56 3.88 8.47 0.02
C THR A 56 2.74 8.97 0.89
N CYS A 57 2.82 8.66 2.19
CA CYS A 57 1.90 9.16 3.19
C CYS A 57 2.57 10.30 3.96
N ARG A 58 1.98 11.49 3.87
CA ARG A 58 2.42 12.68 4.60
C ARG A 58 1.44 12.95 5.72
N LYS A 59 1.93 13.17 6.93
CA LYS A 59 1.12 13.50 8.11
C LYS A 59 1.31 14.95 8.53
N PHE A 60 0.21 15.61 8.89
CA PHE A 60 0.18 17.00 9.31
C PHE A 60 -0.70 17.13 10.56
N LYS A 61 -0.10 17.53 11.67
CA LYS A 61 -0.85 17.89 12.88
C LYS A 61 -1.62 19.18 12.61
N ILE A 62 -2.91 19.20 12.89
CA ILE A 62 -3.79 20.36 12.65
C ILE A 62 -4.38 20.94 13.94
N SER A 63 -4.43 20.19 15.04
CA SER A 63 -4.82 20.73 16.35
C SER A 63 -3.90 21.89 16.76
N ALA A 64 -4.51 23.04 17.07
CA ALA A 64 -3.84 24.32 17.35
C ALA A 64 -2.86 24.85 16.26
N ASN A 65 -2.79 24.18 15.11
CA ASN A 65 -1.79 24.43 14.07
C ASN A 65 -2.39 25.00 12.77
N ILE A 66 -3.70 25.10 12.66
CA ILE A 66 -4.37 25.77 11.53
C ILE A 66 -4.21 27.29 11.70
N GLU A 67 -3.47 27.92 10.80
CA GLU A 67 -3.34 29.38 10.72
C GLU A 67 -4.56 30.00 10.06
N ARG A 68 -4.93 29.49 8.87
CA ARG A 68 -6.04 30.00 8.07
C ARG A 68 -6.66 28.90 7.21
N LEU A 69 -7.97 28.99 7.02
CA LEU A 69 -8.74 28.16 6.08
C LEU A 69 -9.28 29.08 5.00
N PHE A 70 -9.10 28.71 3.73
CA PHE A 70 -9.62 29.44 2.58
C PHE A 70 -10.77 28.65 1.97
N THR A 71 -11.99 29.07 2.27
CA THR A 71 -13.22 28.36 1.89
C THR A 71 -13.96 28.98 0.70
N ASN A 72 -13.38 30.00 0.06
CA ASN A 72 -14.02 30.78 -1.00
C ASN A 72 -14.49 29.93 -2.20
N HIS A 73 -13.77 28.84 -2.50
CA HIS A 73 -13.99 27.97 -3.65
C HIS A 73 -14.49 26.56 -3.26
N VAL A 74 -15.05 26.40 -2.05
CA VAL A 74 -15.53 25.08 -1.57
C VAL A 74 -16.68 24.55 -2.44
N LYS A 75 -17.53 25.45 -2.97
CA LYS A 75 -18.61 25.08 -3.91
C LYS A 75 -18.08 24.46 -5.21
N GLU A 76 -16.85 24.80 -5.59
CA GLU A 76 -16.14 24.29 -6.78
C GLU A 76 -15.27 23.06 -6.46
N GLY A 77 -15.35 22.53 -5.22
CA GLY A 77 -14.54 21.40 -4.77
C GLY A 77 -13.10 21.75 -4.39
N ASN A 78 -12.83 23.03 -4.10
CA ASN A 78 -11.49 23.53 -3.75
C ASN A 78 -11.43 24.01 -2.29
N LEU A 79 -10.38 23.63 -1.57
CA LEU A 79 -10.12 24.08 -0.19
C LEU A 79 -8.62 24.23 0.05
N THR A 80 -8.19 25.35 0.63
CA THR A 80 -6.80 25.53 1.04
C THR A 80 -6.68 25.68 2.56
N ILE A 81 -5.79 24.90 3.15
CA ILE A 81 -5.46 24.91 4.57
C ILE A 81 -4.04 25.45 4.72
N ARG A 82 -3.87 26.48 5.54
CA ARG A 82 -2.56 27.04 5.91
C ARG A 82 -2.20 26.61 7.32
N LEU A 83 -1.06 25.95 7.48
CA LEU A 83 -0.54 25.51 8.77
C LEU A 83 0.50 26.48 9.30
N LYS A 84 0.62 26.60 10.63
CA LYS A 84 1.63 27.43 11.29
C LYS A 84 3.00 26.74 11.31
N ILE A 85 3.06 25.47 11.70
CA ILE A 85 4.31 24.72 11.93
C ILE A 85 4.19 23.25 11.44
N PRO A 86 4.99 22.80 10.46
CA PRO A 86 5.76 23.63 9.54
C PRO A 86 4.83 24.49 8.66
N PRO A 87 5.26 25.70 8.24
CA PRO A 87 4.43 26.61 7.46
C PRO A 87 4.20 26.06 6.05
N LYS A 88 3.01 25.48 5.85
CA LYS A 88 2.64 24.77 4.61
C LYS A 88 1.24 25.10 4.16
N PHE A 89 1.04 25.06 2.85
CA PHE A 89 -0.26 25.09 2.21
C PHE A 89 -0.66 23.68 1.76
N ILE A 90 -1.81 23.22 2.23
CA ILE A 90 -2.47 22.01 1.73
C ILE A 90 -3.64 22.48 0.87
N MET A 91 -3.53 22.29 -0.44
CA MET A 91 -4.54 22.66 -1.42
C MET A 91 -5.25 21.40 -1.91
N ILE A 92 -6.56 21.36 -1.73
CA ILE A 92 -7.44 20.27 -2.15
C ILE A 92 -8.18 20.76 -3.39
N HIS A 93 -8.21 19.94 -4.44
CA HIS A 93 -8.86 20.20 -5.70
C HIS A 93 -9.76 19.03 -6.11
N GLN A 94 -10.85 19.35 -6.81
CA GLN A 94 -11.78 18.36 -7.37
C GLN A 94 -12.32 17.36 -6.33
N ALA A 95 -12.57 17.83 -5.10
CA ALA A 95 -13.22 17.03 -4.06
C ALA A 95 -14.74 17.07 -4.22
N GLU A 96 -15.42 16.00 -3.80
CA GLU A 96 -16.89 15.97 -3.73
C GLU A 96 -17.40 17.02 -2.73
N LEU A 97 -18.40 17.80 -3.13
CA LEU A 97 -18.95 18.90 -2.32
C LEU A 97 -19.48 18.41 -0.96
N SER A 98 -20.12 17.24 -0.93
CA SER A 98 -20.70 16.64 0.28
C SER A 98 -19.63 16.36 1.35
N ASP A 99 -18.48 15.84 0.92
CA ASP A 99 -17.36 15.52 1.79
C ASP A 99 -16.54 16.75 2.15
N LEU A 100 -16.36 17.68 1.21
CA LEU A 100 -15.64 18.92 1.49
C LEU A 100 -16.37 19.76 2.55
N MET A 101 -17.70 19.82 2.50
CA MET A 101 -18.52 20.50 3.50
C MET A 101 -18.42 19.86 4.88
N LYS A 102 -18.35 18.52 4.97
CA LYS A 102 -18.09 17.81 6.24
C LYS A 102 -16.70 18.14 6.78
N LEU A 103 -15.68 18.13 5.90
CA LEU A 103 -14.30 18.44 6.28
C LEU A 103 -14.18 19.87 6.82
N VAL A 104 -14.76 20.86 6.13
CA VAL A 104 -14.72 22.26 6.56
C VAL A 104 -15.35 22.44 7.94
N LYS A 105 -16.48 21.77 8.22
CA LYS A 105 -17.11 21.79 9.55
C LYS A 105 -16.16 21.25 10.62
N ILE A 106 -15.51 20.12 10.36
CA ILE A 106 -14.54 19.52 11.29
C ILE A 106 -13.33 20.43 11.50
N LEU A 107 -12.76 21.01 10.43
CA LEU A 107 -11.61 21.91 10.54
C LEU A 107 -11.93 23.19 11.32
N ASN A 108 -13.14 23.74 11.18
CA ASN A 108 -13.59 24.89 11.97
C ASN A 108 -13.76 24.55 13.46
N LEU A 109 -14.21 23.33 13.78
CA LEU A 109 -14.27 22.83 15.16
C LEU A 109 -12.86 22.68 15.75
N ILE A 110 -11.93 22.09 15.01
CA ILE A 110 -10.53 21.93 15.45
C ILE A 110 -9.86 23.29 15.63
N LYS A 111 -10.12 24.24 14.71
CA LYS A 111 -9.59 25.61 14.80
C LYS A 111 -10.11 26.36 16.03
N SER A 112 -11.35 26.10 16.45
CA SER A 112 -11.95 26.68 17.67
C SER A 112 -11.51 25.99 18.96
N GLY A 113 -10.60 25.00 18.88
CA GLY A 113 -10.09 24.27 20.04
C GLY A 113 -10.98 23.11 20.49
N ASN A 114 -12.02 22.78 19.74
CA ASN A 114 -12.90 21.66 20.05
C ASN A 114 -12.28 20.33 19.56
N LYS A 115 -12.51 19.27 20.34
CA LYS A 115 -12.16 17.90 19.93
C LYS A 115 -13.02 17.46 18.74
N ILE A 116 -12.53 16.52 17.95
CA ILE A 116 -13.25 16.05 16.75
C ILE A 116 -14.53 15.33 17.21
N PRO A 117 -15.73 15.68 16.69
CA PRO A 117 -16.94 14.96 17.04
C PRO A 117 -16.90 13.54 16.48
N ILE A 118 -16.72 12.56 17.38
CA ILE A 118 -16.62 11.13 17.07
C ILE A 118 -17.84 10.62 16.27
N GLY A 119 -19.02 11.22 16.46
CA GLY A 119 -20.26 10.84 15.76
C GLY A 119 -20.39 11.30 14.30
N ILE A 120 -19.53 12.20 13.79
CA ILE A 120 -19.54 12.64 12.37
C ILE A 120 -18.55 11.81 11.53
N LEU A 121 -17.58 11.19 12.20
CA LEU A 121 -16.64 10.26 11.62
C LEU A 121 -17.37 8.90 11.51
N SER A 122 -17.33 8.28 10.34
CA SER A 122 -17.98 6.98 10.11
C SER A 122 -17.59 5.98 11.21
N ASN A 123 -18.55 5.57 12.03
CA ASN A 123 -18.40 4.52 13.03
C ASN A 123 -18.15 3.19 12.31
N ARG A 124 -16.89 2.87 12.04
CA ARG A 124 -16.43 1.49 11.87
C ARG A 124 -15.67 1.11 13.15
N PRO A 125 -16.01 0.00 13.81
CA PRO A 125 -15.31 -0.42 15.02
C PRO A 125 -13.83 -0.63 14.69
N ALA A 126 -12.97 0.03 15.47
CA ALA A 126 -11.53 -0.13 15.42
C ALA A 126 -11.18 -1.57 15.84
N THR A 127 -10.80 -2.41 14.89
CA THR A 127 -10.02 -3.61 15.21
C THR A 127 -8.61 -3.15 15.57
N ASN A 128 -8.16 -3.53 16.76
CA ASN A 128 -6.87 -3.25 17.37
C ASN A 128 -5.67 -3.30 16.40
N GLU A 129 -5.28 -2.17 15.81
CA GLU A 129 -3.96 -2.00 15.20
C GLU A 129 -3.47 -0.55 15.30
N ILE A 130 -3.26 -0.04 16.52
CA ILE A 130 -2.39 1.14 16.71
C ILE A 130 -1.46 0.90 17.89
N ARG A 131 -0.37 0.19 17.57
CA ARG A 131 0.99 0.56 17.97
C ARG A 131 1.99 -0.28 17.19
N LYS A 132 2.36 0.21 16.01
CA LYS A 132 3.73 0.22 15.50
C LYS A 132 3.76 0.98 14.18
N VAL A 133 4.85 1.70 13.96
CA VAL A 133 5.28 2.29 12.69
C VAL A 133 4.71 1.47 11.53
N GLY A 134 3.95 2.12 10.63
CA GLY A 134 3.19 1.48 9.55
C GLY A 134 3.87 0.21 9.08
N HIS A 135 3.31 -0.94 9.46
CA HIS A 135 3.86 -2.23 9.13
C HIS A 135 3.71 -2.41 7.62
N ARG A 136 4.70 -1.90 6.88
CA ARG A 136 4.96 -2.28 5.51
C ARG A 136 5.23 -3.77 5.43
N ARG A 137 5.54 -4.44 6.54
CA ARG A 137 5.81 -5.87 6.65
C ARG A 137 4.80 -6.58 7.53
N LEU A 138 4.12 -7.57 6.97
CA LEU A 138 3.29 -8.54 7.67
C LEU A 138 4.04 -9.87 7.75
N VAL A 139 4.22 -10.40 8.96
CA VAL A 139 4.84 -11.72 9.18
C VAL A 139 3.82 -12.60 9.87
N ILE A 140 3.47 -13.71 9.23
CA ILE A 140 2.49 -14.68 9.69
C ILE A 140 3.27 -15.96 9.99
N THR A 141 3.34 -16.31 11.27
CA THR A 141 4.07 -17.48 11.75
C THR A 141 3.16 -18.68 12.00
N ARG A 142 1.86 -18.43 12.23
CA ARG A 142 0.86 -19.46 12.49
C ARG A 142 -0.30 -19.32 11.52
N ARG A 143 -0.87 -20.47 11.15
CA ARG A 143 -1.96 -20.51 10.15
C ARG A 143 -3.22 -19.79 10.63
N GLU A 144 -3.50 -19.82 11.92
CA GLU A 144 -4.65 -19.13 12.54
C GLU A 144 -4.56 -17.61 12.43
N ASP A 145 -3.35 -17.06 12.37
CA ASP A 145 -3.10 -15.61 12.26
C ASP A 145 -3.21 -15.12 10.81
N TYR A 146 -3.42 -16.03 9.85
CA TYR A 146 -3.56 -15.68 8.45
C TYR A 146 -4.91 -14.97 8.23
N PRO A 147 -4.95 -13.81 7.53
CA PRO A 147 -6.13 -12.94 7.48
C PRO A 147 -7.20 -13.46 6.52
N PHE A 148 -7.84 -14.59 6.86
CA PHE A 148 -8.93 -15.16 6.07
C PHE A 148 -10.17 -14.26 6.09
N SER A 149 -10.54 -13.69 7.24
CA SER A 149 -11.76 -12.89 7.39
C SER A 149 -11.56 -11.41 7.08
N GLN A 150 -10.44 -10.84 7.54
CA GLN A 150 -10.20 -9.39 7.48
C GLN A 150 -9.55 -8.92 6.18
N GLY A 151 -8.92 -9.84 5.44
CA GLY A 151 -8.17 -9.54 4.22
C GLY A 151 -6.85 -8.81 4.47
N PHE A 152 -6.11 -8.55 3.40
CA PHE A 152 -4.82 -7.87 3.49
C PHE A 152 -4.95 -6.35 3.43
N SER A 153 -4.13 -5.64 4.19
CA SER A 153 -4.02 -4.19 4.08
C SER A 153 -3.30 -3.81 2.78
N ILE A 154 -3.90 -2.92 1.98
CA ILE A 154 -3.34 -2.44 0.71
C ILE A 154 -2.00 -1.69 0.85
N SER A 155 -1.63 -1.28 2.07
CA SER A 155 -0.37 -0.57 2.35
C SER A 155 0.83 -1.51 2.55
N LEU A 156 0.63 -2.83 2.51
CA LEU A 156 1.68 -3.83 2.69
C LEU A 156 2.68 -3.79 1.53
N HIS A 157 3.96 -3.77 1.88
CA HIS A 157 5.09 -3.90 0.96
C HIS A 157 5.80 -5.24 1.11
N GLU A 158 5.68 -5.91 2.25
CA GLU A 158 6.34 -7.17 2.53
C GLU A 158 5.35 -8.09 3.23
N VAL A 159 5.22 -9.31 2.74
CA VAL A 159 4.42 -10.36 3.37
C VAL A 159 5.29 -11.59 3.49
N VAL A 160 5.39 -12.10 4.71
CA VAL A 160 6.08 -13.36 5.03
C VAL A 160 5.04 -14.29 5.63
N ALA A 161 4.77 -15.39 4.97
CA ALA A 161 3.76 -16.37 5.35
C ALA A 161 4.27 -17.78 5.01
N ALA A 162 5.47 -18.09 5.53
CA ALA A 162 6.14 -19.37 5.33
C ALA A 162 5.63 -20.44 6.31
N GLY A 163 5.61 -21.71 5.91
CA GLY A 163 5.31 -22.81 6.84
C GLY A 163 3.84 -22.97 7.23
N LEU A 164 2.90 -22.34 6.52
CA LEU A 164 1.48 -22.25 6.93
C LEU A 164 0.59 -23.37 6.37
N ARG A 165 1.18 -24.30 5.59
CA ARG A 165 0.47 -25.39 4.90
C ARG A 165 -0.64 -24.86 3.98
N LEU A 166 -0.42 -23.71 3.34
CA LEU A 166 -1.35 -23.14 2.37
C LEU A 166 -1.35 -24.02 1.11
N ARG A 167 -2.54 -24.50 0.71
CA ARG A 167 -2.69 -25.35 -0.49
C ARG A 167 -2.94 -24.55 -1.77
N GLN A 168 -3.40 -23.32 -1.63
CA GLN A 168 -3.77 -22.46 -2.74
C GLN A 168 -3.18 -21.07 -2.53
N PHE A 169 -2.80 -20.43 -3.64
CA PHE A 169 -2.36 -19.05 -3.62
C PHE A 169 -3.54 -18.15 -3.30
N ASP A 170 -3.36 -17.26 -2.32
CA ASP A 170 -4.41 -16.32 -1.97
C ASP A 170 -4.47 -15.16 -2.95
N THR A 171 -5.49 -15.16 -3.80
CA THR A 171 -5.68 -14.17 -4.85
C THR A 171 -5.85 -12.74 -4.30
N ARG A 172 -6.12 -12.58 -3.00
CA ARG A 172 -6.19 -11.24 -2.37
C ARG A 172 -4.83 -10.58 -2.27
N LEU A 173 -3.74 -11.33 -2.23
CA LEU A 173 -2.37 -10.80 -2.30
C LEU A 173 -2.11 -10.09 -3.64
N LEU A 174 -2.81 -10.49 -4.70
CA LEU A 174 -2.68 -9.88 -6.04
C LEU A 174 -3.22 -8.43 -6.09
N LYS A 175 -4.04 -8.03 -5.11
CA LYS A 175 -4.59 -6.68 -5.00
C LYS A 175 -3.64 -5.70 -4.29
N LEU A 176 -2.49 -6.20 -3.82
CA LEU A 176 -1.49 -5.41 -3.09
C LEU A 176 -0.49 -4.80 -4.07
N TYR A 177 -0.90 -3.73 -4.77
CA TYR A 177 -0.04 -3.05 -5.76
C TYR A 177 1.26 -2.46 -5.17
N GLY A 178 1.29 -2.25 -3.85
CA GLY A 178 2.47 -1.79 -3.10
C GLY A 178 3.44 -2.91 -2.69
N LEU A 179 3.09 -4.18 -2.91
CA LEU A 179 3.88 -5.33 -2.48
C LEU A 179 5.20 -5.39 -3.24
N ARG A 180 6.30 -5.44 -2.50
CA ARG A 180 7.69 -5.52 -2.96
C ARG A 180 8.35 -6.84 -2.60
N PHE A 181 7.98 -7.46 -1.48
CA PHE A 181 8.52 -8.72 -1.00
C PHE A 181 7.37 -9.67 -0.66
N LEU A 182 7.41 -10.88 -1.20
CA LEU A 182 6.46 -11.92 -0.88
C LEU A 182 7.20 -13.23 -0.62
N ASP A 183 7.06 -13.75 0.59
CA ASP A 183 7.56 -15.07 0.97
C ASP A 183 6.41 -15.98 1.36
N LEU A 184 6.18 -16.99 0.54
CA LEU A 184 5.24 -18.10 0.77
C LEU A 184 5.98 -19.44 0.77
N SER A 185 7.26 -19.44 1.16
CA SER A 185 8.07 -20.67 1.22
C SER A 185 7.49 -21.70 2.19
N ASP A 186 7.85 -22.97 1.99
CA ASP A 186 7.45 -24.07 2.88
C ASP A 186 5.92 -24.18 3.06
N ASN A 187 5.20 -24.06 1.94
CA ASN A 187 3.75 -24.25 1.87
C ASN A 187 3.44 -25.44 0.95
N LEU A 188 2.16 -25.62 0.61
CA LEU A 188 1.68 -26.72 -0.24
C LEU A 188 1.08 -26.17 -1.55
N LEU A 189 1.61 -25.05 -2.05
CA LEU A 189 1.08 -24.39 -3.23
C LEU A 189 1.37 -25.22 -4.48
N GLU A 190 0.34 -25.58 -5.24
CA GLU A 190 0.48 -26.35 -6.49
C GLU A 190 0.46 -25.49 -7.75
N LYS A 191 -0.19 -24.33 -7.68
CA LYS A 191 -0.43 -23.42 -8.81
C LYS A 191 -0.21 -21.98 -8.40
N ILE A 192 0.40 -21.22 -9.30
CA ILE A 192 0.52 -19.76 -9.20
C ILE A 192 -0.44 -19.13 -10.22
N PRO A 193 -1.29 -18.18 -9.81
CA PRO A 193 -2.26 -17.53 -10.70
C PRO A 193 -1.54 -16.66 -11.75
N GLN A 194 -2.12 -16.54 -12.94
CA GLN A 194 -1.55 -15.76 -14.04
C GLN A 194 -1.41 -14.27 -13.68
N GLU A 195 -2.32 -13.78 -12.85
CA GLU A 195 -2.39 -12.42 -12.34
C GLU A 195 -1.18 -12.02 -11.49
N VAL A 196 -0.31 -12.96 -11.09
CA VAL A 196 0.97 -12.63 -10.45
C VAL A 196 1.80 -11.68 -11.31
N GLN A 197 1.64 -11.74 -12.64
CA GLN A 197 2.29 -10.82 -13.58
C GLN A 197 1.89 -9.35 -13.35
N ASN A 198 0.76 -9.06 -12.70
CA ASN A 198 0.31 -7.68 -12.51
C ASN A 198 0.95 -6.99 -11.29
N LEU A 199 1.73 -7.73 -10.51
CA LEU A 199 2.35 -7.23 -9.29
C LEU A 199 3.67 -6.51 -9.57
N ASN A 200 3.96 -5.51 -8.73
CA ASN A 200 5.15 -4.66 -8.81
C ASN A 200 6.19 -5.09 -7.74
N MET A 201 6.54 -6.38 -7.74
CA MET A 201 7.36 -7.01 -6.68
C MET A 201 8.83 -7.08 -7.07
N ALA A 202 9.71 -6.92 -6.08
CA ALA A 202 11.16 -7.08 -6.24
C ALA A 202 11.65 -8.48 -5.86
N HIS A 203 11.04 -9.10 -4.84
CA HIS A 203 11.47 -10.39 -4.31
C HIS A 203 10.28 -11.32 -4.13
N LEU A 204 10.39 -12.53 -4.69
CA LEU A 204 9.37 -13.57 -4.59
C LEU A 204 10.00 -14.91 -4.18
N CYS A 205 9.70 -15.35 -2.96
CA CYS A 205 10.15 -16.63 -2.42
C CYS A 205 8.98 -17.62 -2.40
N LEU A 206 9.09 -18.67 -3.18
CA LEU A 206 8.12 -19.76 -3.29
C LEU A 206 8.78 -21.13 -3.11
N CYS A 207 9.99 -21.17 -2.54
CA CYS A 207 10.72 -22.41 -2.36
C CYS A 207 9.99 -23.39 -1.42
N LYS A 208 10.26 -24.69 -1.58
CA LYS A 208 9.62 -25.76 -0.80
C LYS A 208 8.08 -25.71 -0.90
N ASN A 209 7.58 -25.68 -2.13
CA ASN A 209 6.16 -25.82 -2.43
C ASN A 209 5.96 -27.01 -3.39
N HIS A 210 4.76 -27.17 -3.95
CA HIS A 210 4.44 -28.22 -4.92
C HIS A 210 4.12 -27.65 -6.30
N ILE A 211 4.69 -26.50 -6.65
CA ILE A 211 4.38 -25.78 -7.89
C ILE A 211 4.84 -26.64 -9.07
N THR A 212 3.92 -26.95 -9.97
CA THR A 212 4.19 -27.83 -11.13
C THR A 212 4.52 -27.03 -12.40
N ARG A 213 3.99 -25.82 -12.51
CA ARG A 213 4.19 -24.92 -13.65
C ARG A 213 4.19 -23.46 -13.22
N TRP A 214 4.94 -22.65 -13.95
CA TRP A 214 4.92 -21.20 -13.85
C TRP A 214 4.00 -20.59 -14.91
N PRO A 215 3.19 -19.55 -14.61
CA PRO A 215 2.32 -18.91 -15.61
C PRO A 215 3.11 -18.14 -16.69
N SER A 216 2.55 -18.02 -17.89
CA SER A 216 3.11 -17.12 -18.93
C SER A 216 3.02 -15.66 -18.45
N ILE A 217 4.05 -14.87 -18.80
CA ILE A 217 4.21 -13.47 -18.40
C ILE A 217 4.22 -12.61 -19.65
N SER A 218 3.32 -11.64 -19.74
CA SER A 218 3.33 -10.65 -20.84
C SER A 218 4.53 -9.71 -20.74
N GLU A 219 5.14 -9.31 -21.86
CA GLU A 219 6.22 -8.30 -21.84
C GLU A 219 5.82 -6.95 -21.24
N SER A 220 4.54 -6.60 -21.36
CA SER A 220 3.98 -5.36 -20.81
C SER A 220 3.69 -5.39 -19.30
N SER A 221 3.87 -6.56 -18.66
CA SER A 221 3.64 -6.77 -17.24
C SER A 221 4.51 -5.83 -16.36
N PRO A 222 3.97 -5.29 -15.25
CA PRO A 222 4.77 -4.58 -14.25
C PRO A 222 5.89 -5.44 -13.62
N LEU A 223 5.66 -6.75 -13.50
CA LEU A 223 6.58 -7.70 -12.88
C LEU A 223 7.89 -7.80 -13.67
N THR A 224 7.84 -7.73 -15.00
CA THR A 224 9.02 -7.84 -15.88
C THR A 224 10.05 -6.74 -15.63
N LYS A 225 9.59 -5.58 -15.17
CA LYS A 225 10.41 -4.41 -14.88
C LYS A 225 10.87 -4.34 -13.43
N THR A 226 10.39 -5.21 -12.55
CA THR A 226 10.55 -4.98 -11.10
C THR A 226 11.07 -6.18 -10.35
N LEU A 227 10.85 -7.40 -10.83
CA LEU A 227 11.31 -8.60 -10.16
C LEU A 227 12.83 -8.76 -10.30
N GLU A 228 13.52 -8.76 -9.17
CA GLU A 228 14.98 -8.88 -9.08
C GLU A 228 15.39 -10.26 -8.58
N LEU A 229 14.60 -10.86 -7.69
CA LEU A 229 14.87 -12.16 -7.12
C LEU A 229 13.63 -13.04 -7.17
N ILE A 230 13.80 -14.26 -7.67
CA ILE A 230 12.80 -15.31 -7.58
C ILE A 230 13.44 -16.62 -7.09
N ASP A 231 12.84 -17.20 -6.05
CA ASP A 231 13.23 -18.53 -5.55
C ASP A 231 12.07 -19.51 -5.73
N LEU A 232 12.24 -20.44 -6.67
CA LEU A 232 11.33 -21.55 -6.95
C LEU A 232 11.97 -22.90 -6.58
N SER A 233 13.06 -22.91 -5.82
CA SER A 233 13.76 -24.15 -5.46
C SER A 233 12.87 -25.12 -4.68
N SER A 234 13.17 -26.41 -4.74
CA SER A 234 12.40 -27.46 -4.06
C SER A 234 10.89 -27.41 -4.38
N ASN A 235 10.57 -27.17 -5.66
CA ASN A 235 9.23 -27.33 -6.23
C ASN A 235 9.22 -28.52 -7.21
N ASN A 236 8.05 -28.81 -7.79
CA ASN A 236 7.84 -29.87 -8.77
C ASN A 236 7.79 -29.31 -10.21
N LEU A 237 8.52 -28.22 -10.48
CA LEU A 237 8.55 -27.56 -11.78
C LEU A 237 9.22 -28.45 -12.81
N THR A 238 8.51 -28.80 -13.87
CA THR A 238 9.03 -29.60 -14.98
C THR A 238 9.65 -28.75 -16.08
N TRP A 239 9.10 -27.56 -16.32
CA TRP A 239 9.64 -26.55 -17.23
C TRP A 239 9.20 -25.14 -16.80
N LEU A 240 9.87 -24.13 -17.35
CA LEU A 240 9.43 -22.73 -17.34
C LEU A 240 8.96 -22.37 -18.75
N PRO A 241 7.91 -21.53 -18.90
CA PRO A 241 7.49 -21.05 -20.22
C PRO A 241 8.59 -20.16 -20.85
N ASP A 242 8.65 -20.09 -22.17
CA ASP A 242 9.63 -19.26 -22.89
C ASP A 242 9.54 -17.78 -22.48
N ASP A 243 8.32 -17.30 -22.23
CA ASP A 243 8.06 -15.93 -21.78
C ASP A 243 8.55 -15.64 -20.34
N PHE A 244 9.03 -16.64 -19.59
CA PHE A 244 9.61 -16.42 -18.27
C PHE A 244 10.84 -15.50 -18.34
N TRP A 245 11.61 -15.61 -19.41
CA TRP A 245 12.88 -14.89 -19.59
C TRP A 245 12.70 -13.42 -19.98
N VAL A 246 11.46 -12.98 -20.15
CA VAL A 246 11.08 -11.57 -20.38
C VAL A 246 11.27 -10.73 -19.11
N LEU A 247 11.49 -11.35 -17.94
CA LEU A 247 11.80 -10.69 -16.67
C LEU A 247 13.22 -10.07 -16.66
N LYS A 248 13.40 -8.95 -17.38
CA LYS A 248 14.71 -8.33 -17.67
C LYS A 248 15.50 -7.84 -16.46
N ASN A 249 14.84 -7.61 -15.33
CA ASN A 249 15.50 -7.13 -14.10
C ASN A 249 15.87 -8.25 -13.12
N LEU A 250 15.64 -9.53 -13.47
CA LEU A 250 16.07 -10.65 -12.64
C LEU A 250 17.59 -10.71 -12.52
N ARG A 251 18.06 -10.70 -11.28
CA ARG A 251 19.47 -10.86 -10.92
C ARG A 251 19.73 -12.23 -10.29
N ASN A 252 18.75 -12.73 -9.55
CA ASN A 252 18.88 -13.95 -8.75
C ASN A 252 17.69 -14.87 -9.04
N VAL A 253 17.99 -16.01 -9.66
CA VAL A 253 16.99 -17.03 -10.00
C VAL A 253 17.43 -18.34 -9.40
N ASN A 254 16.67 -18.83 -8.42
CA ASN A 254 16.93 -20.14 -7.81
C ASN A 254 15.86 -21.13 -8.27
N LEU A 255 16.27 -22.08 -9.10
CA LEU A 255 15.43 -23.17 -9.62
C LEU A 255 15.93 -24.53 -9.14
N SER A 256 16.74 -24.59 -8.07
CA SER A 256 17.32 -25.85 -7.62
C SER A 256 16.22 -26.84 -7.23
N ILE A 257 15.94 -27.79 -8.12
CA ILE A 257 15.06 -28.94 -7.86
C ILE A 257 15.92 -29.96 -7.11
N GLY A 258 15.33 -30.64 -6.13
CA GLY A 258 16.01 -31.70 -5.37
C GLY A 258 16.55 -32.85 -6.23
N LEU A 259 16.17 -32.96 -7.51
CA LEU A 259 16.67 -33.94 -8.45
C LEU A 259 16.75 -33.31 -9.86
N PHE A 260 17.98 -33.26 -10.39
CA PHE A 260 18.42 -33.08 -11.78
C PHE A 260 17.30 -32.92 -12.83
N TYR A 261 17.20 -31.81 -13.58
CA TYR A 261 16.80 -31.78 -15.01
C TYR A 261 16.84 -30.39 -15.70
N LEU A 262 17.01 -29.26 -14.98
CA LEU A 262 17.08 -27.92 -15.61
C LEU A 262 18.49 -27.51 -16.13
N LYS A 263 19.27 -28.47 -16.66
CA LYS A 263 20.67 -28.23 -17.07
C LYS A 263 20.86 -27.66 -18.49
N LEU A 264 19.84 -27.18 -19.20
CA LEU A 264 20.00 -26.85 -20.64
C LEU A 264 19.55 -25.48 -21.16
N TYR A 265 18.87 -24.62 -20.39
CA TYR A 265 18.40 -23.31 -20.93
C TYR A 265 19.16 -22.07 -20.44
N LEU A 266 19.95 -22.18 -19.37
CA LEU A 266 20.74 -21.03 -18.85
C LEU A 266 21.95 -20.66 -19.71
N CYS A 267 22.30 -21.44 -20.74
CA CYS A 267 23.48 -21.19 -21.57
C CYS A 267 23.22 -20.37 -22.85
N VAL A 268 21.97 -20.01 -23.17
CA VAL A 268 21.64 -19.41 -24.49
C VAL A 268 21.17 -17.94 -24.42
N SER A 269 20.86 -17.40 -23.24
CA SER A 269 20.26 -16.04 -23.15
C SER A 269 21.17 -14.97 -22.52
N LEU A 270 22.46 -15.25 -22.32
CA LEU A 270 23.46 -14.29 -21.79
C LEU A 270 24.52 -13.86 -22.82
N THR A 271 24.23 -13.98 -24.11
CA THR A 271 24.97 -13.32 -25.20
C THR A 271 24.10 -12.27 -25.85
#